data_AF-A0A6A1TRU5-F1
#
_entry.id   AF-A0A6A1TRU5-F1
#
_cell.length_a   1.000
_cell.length_b   1.000
_cell.length_c   1.000
_cell.angle_alpha   90.00
_cell.angle_beta   90.00
_cell.angle_gamma   90.00
#
_symmetry.space_group_name_H-M   'P 1'
#
loop_
_entity.id
_entity.type
_entity.pdbx_description
1 polymer ?
#
loop_
_entity_poly.entity_id
_entity_poly.type
_entity_poly.pdbx_seq_one_letter_code
_entity_poly.pdbx_strand_id
1 'polypeptide(L)'
;MTKAALTTGLVLLLLLWGVFLPFADRNSFSVHMIAHMGVVAGAAPLIAVGISGTERDFTAGRPWFTPLLASITELFAVWIWHIPALRALSESSILFAALEQAIFFGAGLALWLSCLGGWQTGKEERRLAGTFGLLFTSMHMTLLGALLALSPRPLYGEGDVTCLGVTLDAATDQQVGGVVMLLVGAAVYLAGGVALLTRTLKAPVPDR
;
A
#
# COMPACT_ATOMS: atom_id res chain seq x y z
N MET A 1 3.21 -22.52 4.20
CA MET A 1 3.57 -21.21 3.59
C MET A 1 2.67 -20.08 4.10
N THR A 2 1.34 -20.24 4.12
CA THR A 2 0.38 -19.22 4.59
C THR A 2 0.57 -18.76 6.04
N LYS A 3 0.81 -19.67 7.00
CA LYS A 3 1.10 -19.29 8.40
C LYS A 3 2.36 -18.42 8.54
N ALA A 4 3.43 -18.79 7.83
CA ALA A 4 4.69 -18.03 7.85
C ALA A 4 4.48 -16.62 7.27
N ALA A 5 3.80 -16.50 6.13
CA ALA A 5 3.48 -15.20 5.53
C ALA A 5 2.65 -14.31 6.48
N LEU A 6 1.63 -14.89 7.12
CA LEU A 6 0.81 -14.18 8.11
C LEU A 6 1.65 -13.67 9.28
N THR A 7 2.46 -14.55 9.89
CA THR A 7 3.31 -14.18 11.03
C THR A 7 4.31 -13.10 10.63
N THR A 8 4.98 -13.23 9.47
CA THR A 8 5.91 -12.22 8.98
C THR A 8 5.22 -10.88 8.73
N GLY A 9 4.03 -10.88 8.11
CA GLY A 9 3.27 -9.66 7.87
C GLY A 9 2.82 -8.96 9.16
N LEU A 10 2.38 -9.73 10.16
CA LEU A 10 2.01 -9.20 11.48
C LEU A 10 3.24 -8.64 12.23
N VAL A 11 4.36 -9.36 12.21
CA VAL A 11 5.61 -8.88 12.80
C VAL A 11 6.08 -7.59 12.14
N LEU A 12 6.04 -7.53 10.80
CA LEU A 12 6.40 -6.32 10.06
C LEU A 12 5.49 -5.14 10.46
N LEU A 13 4.18 -5.35 10.52
CA LEU A 13 3.22 -4.32 10.94
C LEU A 13 3.51 -3.82 12.37
N LEU A 14 3.76 -4.74 13.30
CA LEU A 14 4.11 -4.41 14.69
C LEU A 14 5.44 -3.66 14.80
N LEU A 15 6.44 -4.01 13.99
CA LEU A 15 7.71 -3.29 13.96
C LEU A 15 7.53 -1.88 13.38
N LEU A 16 6.76 -1.73 12.30
CA LEU A 16 6.49 -0.42 11.70
C LEU A 16 5.75 0.51 12.66
N TRP A 17 4.70 0.00 13.33
CA TRP A 17 3.87 0.83 14.21
C TRP A 17 4.42 0.97 15.63
N GLY A 18 5.01 -0.09 16.18
CA GLY A 18 5.47 -0.13 17.57
C GLY A 18 6.91 0.32 17.78
N VAL A 19 7.74 0.29 16.72
CA VAL A 19 9.17 0.62 16.81
C VAL A 19 9.58 1.70 15.82
N PHE A 20 9.21 1.58 14.55
CA PHE A 20 9.69 2.55 13.56
C PHE A 20 9.03 3.93 13.73
N LEU A 21 7.71 4.01 13.67
CA LEU A 21 6.98 5.28 13.77
C LEU A 21 7.18 6.03 15.10
N PRO A 22 7.20 5.40 16.29
CA PRO A 22 7.34 6.12 17.56
C PRO A 22 8.74 6.71 17.79
N PHE A 23 9.77 6.12 17.18
CA PHE A 23 11.17 6.50 17.39
C PHE A 23 11.76 7.31 16.22
N ALA A 24 11.03 7.43 15.11
CA ALA A 24 11.45 8.23 13.96
C ALA A 24 10.86 9.64 14.02
N ASP A 25 11.47 10.56 13.27
CA ASP A 25 10.99 11.94 13.14
C ASP A 25 9.67 11.95 12.36
N ARG A 26 8.58 12.36 13.02
CA ARG A 26 7.23 12.43 12.45
C ARG A 26 7.07 13.53 11.42
N ASN A 27 7.94 14.53 11.45
CA ASN A 27 7.95 15.62 10.49
C ASN A 27 8.64 15.21 9.18
N SER A 28 9.45 14.15 9.19
CA SER A 28 10.06 13.62 7.97
C SER A 28 9.00 12.92 7.10
N PHE A 29 8.82 13.46 5.91
CA PHE A 29 8.06 12.87 4.81
C PHE A 29 8.67 11.54 4.37
N SER A 30 10.00 11.41 4.33
CA SER A 30 10.66 10.13 4.01
C SER A 30 10.34 9.03 5.02
N VAL A 31 10.37 9.33 6.32
CA VAL A 31 9.97 8.40 7.38
C VAL A 31 8.52 7.97 7.18
N HIS A 32 7.64 8.93 6.95
CA HIS A 32 6.23 8.67 6.66
C HIS A 32 6.06 7.76 5.43
N MET A 33 6.80 8.00 4.34
CA MET A 33 6.77 7.18 3.12
C MET A 33 7.29 5.76 3.34
N ILE A 34 8.36 5.58 4.12
CA ILE A 34 8.87 4.25 4.46
C ILE A 34 7.81 3.47 5.26
N ALA A 35 7.18 4.10 6.26
CA ALA A 35 6.14 3.47 7.05
C ALA A 35 4.91 3.13 6.20
N HIS A 36 4.41 4.10 5.43
CA HIS A 36 3.29 3.92 4.52
C HIS A 36 3.52 2.76 3.55
N MET A 37 4.63 2.77 2.81
CA MET A 37 4.94 1.73 1.83
C MET A 37 5.20 0.38 2.51
N GLY A 38 5.84 0.37 3.68
CA GLY A 38 5.99 -0.83 4.50
C GLY A 38 4.65 -1.46 4.88
N VAL A 39 3.64 -0.64 5.18
CA VAL A 39 2.29 -1.10 5.52
C VAL A 39 1.54 -1.61 4.29
N VAL A 40 1.41 -0.80 3.23
CA VAL A 40 0.53 -1.12 2.09
C VAL A 40 1.13 -2.14 1.12
N ALA A 41 2.45 -2.11 0.92
CA ALA A 41 3.16 -2.97 -0.02
C ALA A 41 4.01 -4.06 0.65
N GLY A 42 4.21 -3.99 1.98
CA GLY A 42 4.89 -5.04 2.75
C GLY A 42 3.94 -5.88 3.59
N ALA A 43 3.40 -5.29 4.66
CA ALA A 43 2.60 -6.01 5.66
C ALA A 43 1.26 -6.50 5.10
N ALA A 44 0.51 -5.63 4.42
CA ALA A 44 -0.80 -5.96 3.85
C ALA A 44 -0.79 -7.16 2.89
N PRO A 45 0.10 -7.27 1.87
CA PRO A 45 0.12 -8.43 0.98
C PRO A 45 0.48 -9.72 1.72
N LEU A 46 1.44 -9.66 2.66
CA LEU A 46 1.85 -10.84 3.44
C LEU A 46 0.70 -11.36 4.32
N ILE A 47 -0.03 -10.45 4.98
CA ILE A 47 -1.21 -10.77 5.77
C ILE A 47 -2.31 -11.32 4.86
N ALA A 48 -2.57 -10.68 3.71
CA ALA A 48 -3.57 -11.10 2.75
C ALA A 48 -3.30 -12.52 2.22
N VAL A 49 -2.06 -12.85 1.86
CA VAL A 49 -1.65 -14.22 1.49
C VAL A 49 -1.94 -15.21 2.61
N GLY A 50 -1.75 -14.80 3.86
CA GLY A 50 -1.97 -15.62 5.04
C GLY A 50 -3.42 -15.93 5.38
N ILE A 51 -4.35 -15.02 5.07
CA ILE A 51 -5.77 -15.13 5.46
C ILE A 51 -6.73 -15.30 4.28
N SER A 52 -6.31 -15.07 3.05
CA SER A 52 -7.15 -15.22 1.86
C SER A 52 -7.74 -16.63 1.76
N GLY A 53 -9.04 -16.71 1.51
CA GLY A 53 -9.77 -17.98 1.44
C GLY A 53 -10.03 -18.67 2.80
N THR A 54 -9.77 -18.00 3.91
CA THR A 54 -10.17 -18.43 5.26
C THR A 54 -11.40 -17.67 5.74
N GLU A 55 -11.97 -18.02 6.90
CA GLU A 55 -13.07 -17.28 7.54
C GLU A 55 -12.71 -15.81 7.87
N ARG A 56 -11.42 -15.48 7.90
CA ARG A 56 -10.92 -14.11 8.14
C ARG A 56 -10.84 -13.25 6.88
N ASP A 57 -11.11 -13.84 5.71
CA ASP A 57 -11.21 -13.10 4.45
C ASP A 57 -12.56 -12.39 4.39
N PHE A 58 -12.61 -11.12 4.80
CA PHE A 58 -13.85 -10.33 4.77
C PHE A 58 -14.28 -9.91 3.35
N THR A 59 -13.43 -10.12 2.35
CA THR A 59 -13.79 -9.92 0.93
C THR A 59 -14.46 -11.15 0.34
N ALA A 60 -14.29 -12.31 0.98
CA ALA A 60 -14.97 -13.54 0.61
C ALA A 60 -16.50 -13.39 0.76
N GLY A 61 -17.24 -13.83 -0.26
CA GLY A 61 -18.71 -13.80 -0.25
C GLY A 61 -19.33 -12.42 -0.54
N ARG A 62 -18.53 -11.38 -0.83
CA ARG A 62 -19.02 -10.07 -1.29
C ARG A 62 -18.73 -9.88 -2.79
N PRO A 63 -19.61 -10.34 -3.70
CA PRO A 63 -19.37 -10.25 -5.14
C PRO A 63 -19.30 -8.82 -5.66
N TRP A 64 -19.93 -7.86 -4.97
CA TRP A 64 -19.90 -6.44 -5.29
C TRP A 64 -18.54 -5.77 -5.00
N PHE A 65 -17.72 -6.36 -4.12
CA PHE A 65 -16.42 -5.82 -3.77
C PHE A 65 -15.35 -6.39 -4.71
N THR A 66 -15.25 -5.78 -5.89
CA THR A 66 -14.33 -6.20 -6.95
C THR A 66 -12.91 -5.69 -6.70
N PRO A 67 -11.88 -6.33 -7.27
CA PRO A 67 -10.51 -5.83 -7.16
C PRO A 67 -10.31 -4.42 -7.70
N LEU A 68 -11.05 -4.07 -8.76
CA LEU A 68 -11.04 -2.73 -9.31
C LEU A 68 -11.62 -1.71 -8.32
N LEU A 69 -12.75 -2.03 -7.67
CA LEU A 69 -13.34 -1.16 -6.65
C LEU A 69 -12.42 -0.98 -5.44
N ALA A 70 -11.75 -2.06 -5.01
CA ALA A 70 -10.76 -1.99 -3.95
C ALA A 70 -9.58 -1.09 -4.32
N SER A 71 -9.08 -1.18 -5.57
CA SER A 71 -8.00 -0.29 -6.04
C SER A 71 -8.45 1.16 -6.18
N ILE A 72 -9.69 1.45 -6.58
CA ILE A 72 -10.23 2.81 -6.60
C ILE A 72 -10.36 3.35 -5.17
N THR A 73 -10.78 2.52 -4.22
CA THR A 73 -10.85 2.89 -2.81
C THR A 73 -9.48 3.23 -2.26
N GLU A 74 -8.47 2.42 -2.62
CA GLU A 74 -7.07 2.64 -2.21
C GLU A 74 -6.49 3.91 -2.85
N LEU A 75 -6.78 4.17 -4.14
CA LEU A 75 -6.46 5.44 -4.81
C LEU A 75 -6.93 6.63 -3.99
N PHE A 76 -8.22 6.68 -3.63
CA PHE A 76 -8.76 7.80 -2.86
C PHE A 76 -8.15 7.87 -1.46
N ALA A 77 -8.01 6.73 -0.78
CA ALA A 77 -7.38 6.69 0.53
C ALA A 77 -5.97 7.29 0.49
N VAL A 78 -5.13 6.88 -0.45
CA VAL A 78 -3.76 7.37 -0.58
C VAL A 78 -3.73 8.84 -0.97
N TRP A 79 -4.44 9.22 -2.04
CA TRP A 79 -4.37 10.58 -2.56
C TRP A 79 -4.92 11.62 -1.59
N ILE A 80 -5.99 11.30 -0.86
CA ILE A 80 -6.57 12.20 0.15
C ILE A 80 -5.54 12.47 1.25
N TRP A 81 -4.90 11.44 1.80
CA TRP A 81 -3.90 11.63 2.87
C TRP A 81 -2.62 12.34 2.41
N HIS A 82 -2.36 12.37 1.11
CA HIS A 82 -1.27 13.17 0.54
C HIS A 82 -1.64 14.64 0.29
N ILE A 83 -2.87 15.07 0.55
CA ILE A 83 -3.21 16.51 0.52
C ILE A 83 -2.40 17.22 1.64
N PRO A 84 -1.65 18.30 1.35
CA PRO A 84 -0.78 18.95 2.34
C PRO A 84 -1.49 19.33 3.65
N ALA A 85 -2.74 19.78 3.58
CA ALA A 85 -3.53 20.12 4.75
C ALA A 85 -3.80 18.91 5.67
N LEU A 86 -4.09 17.73 5.10
CA LEU A 86 -4.30 16.51 5.88
C LEU A 86 -2.98 15.96 6.42
N ARG A 87 -1.91 16.08 5.64
CA ARG A 87 -0.57 15.71 6.10
C ARG A 87 -0.14 16.55 7.31
N ALA A 88 -0.36 17.85 7.30
CA ALA A 88 -0.08 18.73 8.44
C ALA A 88 -0.89 18.34 9.70
N LEU A 89 -2.10 17.81 9.54
CA LEU A 89 -2.88 17.26 10.67
C LEU A 89 -2.25 15.97 11.20
N SER A 90 -1.77 15.07 10.33
CA SER A 90 -1.05 13.87 10.73
C SER A 90 0.26 14.20 11.46
N GLU A 91 0.97 15.25 11.06
CA GLU A 91 2.20 15.73 11.72
C GLU A 91 1.93 16.26 13.14
N SER A 92 0.87 17.06 13.27
CA SER A 92 0.54 17.72 14.54
C SER A 92 -0.26 16.86 15.52
N SER A 93 -0.91 15.78 15.07
CA SER A 93 -1.77 14.95 15.91
C SER A 93 -1.52 13.46 15.74
N ILE A 94 -1.14 12.81 16.85
CA ILE A 94 -0.94 11.36 16.89
C ILE A 94 -2.21 10.57 16.54
N LEU A 95 -3.39 11.14 16.83
CA LEU A 95 -4.66 10.51 16.50
C LEU A 95 -4.88 10.47 14.98
N PHE A 96 -4.60 11.59 14.30
CA PHE A 96 -4.71 11.66 12.84
C PHE A 96 -3.64 10.80 12.16
N ALA A 97 -2.40 10.78 12.67
CA ALA A 97 -1.36 9.87 12.18
C ALA A 97 -1.76 8.39 12.34
N ALA A 98 -2.35 8.01 13.47
CA ALA A 98 -2.84 6.64 13.68
C ALA A 98 -4.00 6.29 12.75
N LEU A 99 -4.93 7.24 12.55
CA LEU A 99 -6.06 7.07 11.63
C LEU A 99 -5.59 6.90 10.18
N GLU A 100 -4.66 7.73 9.73
CA GLU A 100 -4.00 7.64 8.43
C GLU A 100 -3.39 6.24 8.21
N GLN A 101 -2.56 5.78 9.15
CA GLN A 101 -1.92 4.47 9.07
C GLN A 101 -2.95 3.32 9.08
N ALA A 102 -4.02 3.45 9.87
CA ALA A 102 -5.11 2.48 9.89
C ALA A 102 -5.87 2.43 8.56
N ILE A 103 -6.10 3.59 7.93
CA ILE A 103 -6.75 3.70 6.61
C ILE A 103 -5.86 3.09 5.54
N PHE A 104 -4.56 3.38 5.54
CA PHE A 104 -3.60 2.76 4.62
C PHE A 104 -3.57 1.24 4.77
N PHE A 105 -3.47 0.73 6.00
CA PHE A 105 -3.51 -0.70 6.24
C PHE A 105 -4.82 -1.33 5.78
N GLY A 106 -5.96 -0.72 6.12
CA GLY A 106 -7.28 -1.22 5.75
C GLY A 106 -7.50 -1.25 4.24
N ALA A 107 -7.15 -0.16 3.54
CA ALA A 107 -7.26 -0.05 2.09
C ALA A 107 -6.33 -1.03 1.37
N GLY A 108 -5.06 -1.10 1.78
CA GLY A 108 -4.09 -2.04 1.22
C GLY A 108 -4.50 -3.49 1.46
N LEU A 109 -4.93 -3.84 2.67
CA LEU A 109 -5.39 -5.19 2.99
C LEU A 109 -6.63 -5.55 2.16
N ALA A 110 -7.60 -4.66 2.04
CA ALA A 110 -8.79 -4.87 1.22
C ALA A 110 -8.45 -5.07 -0.26
N LEU A 111 -7.50 -4.29 -0.80
CA LEU A 111 -6.98 -4.46 -2.15
C LEU A 111 -6.36 -5.85 -2.33
N TRP A 112 -5.38 -6.21 -1.51
CA TRP A 112 -4.70 -7.50 -1.66
C TRP A 112 -5.63 -8.69 -1.45
N LEU A 113 -6.55 -8.62 -0.48
CA LEU A 113 -7.57 -9.65 -0.29
C LEU A 113 -8.52 -9.74 -1.46
N SER A 114 -8.95 -8.62 -2.05
CA SER A 114 -9.82 -8.68 -3.22
C SER A 114 -9.12 -9.32 -4.42
N CYS A 115 -7.83 -9.04 -4.63
CA CYS A 115 -7.02 -9.55 -5.73
C CYS A 115 -6.61 -11.03 -5.55
N LEU A 116 -6.36 -11.46 -4.31
CA LEU A 116 -5.94 -12.82 -3.98
C LEU A 116 -7.13 -13.74 -3.66
N GLY A 117 -8.22 -13.16 -3.13
CA GLY A 117 -9.39 -13.83 -2.56
C GLY A 117 -10.46 -14.17 -3.58
N GLY A 118 -10.87 -15.44 -3.56
CA GLY A 118 -11.98 -15.95 -4.33
C GLY A 118 -12.34 -17.38 -3.91
N TRP A 119 -13.53 -17.54 -3.29
CA TRP A 119 -14.20 -18.84 -3.21
C TRP A 119 -14.53 -19.35 -4.62
N GLN A 120 -14.93 -20.62 -4.70
CA GLN A 120 -14.80 -21.50 -5.87
C GLN A 120 -15.44 -21.07 -7.21
N THR A 121 -16.24 -20.02 -7.28
CA THR A 121 -16.95 -19.58 -8.49
C THR A 121 -16.32 -18.31 -9.11
N GLY A 122 -16.06 -18.31 -10.43
CA GLY A 122 -15.56 -17.13 -11.16
C GLY A 122 -14.07 -16.79 -10.94
N LYS A 123 -13.23 -17.77 -10.58
CA LYS A 123 -11.80 -17.58 -10.28
C LYS A 123 -11.00 -16.87 -11.38
N GLU A 124 -11.33 -17.09 -12.65
CA GLU A 124 -10.58 -16.51 -13.76
C GLU A 124 -10.86 -15.02 -13.95
N GLU A 125 -12.14 -14.64 -13.99
CA GLU A 125 -12.58 -13.25 -14.09
C GLU A 125 -12.06 -12.41 -12.92
N ARG A 126 -12.11 -12.94 -11.69
CA ARG A 126 -11.53 -12.25 -10.51
C ARG A 126 -10.01 -12.10 -10.60
N ARG A 127 -9.28 -13.07 -11.16
CA ARG A 127 -7.82 -12.94 -11.35
C ARG A 127 -7.45 -11.89 -12.38
N LEU A 128 -8.22 -11.82 -13.48
CA LEU A 128 -8.07 -10.75 -14.47
C LEU A 128 -8.39 -9.39 -13.86
N ALA A 129 -9.52 -9.26 -13.16
CA ALA A 129 -9.86 -8.04 -12.43
C ALA A 129 -8.79 -7.66 -11.39
N GLY A 130 -8.21 -8.64 -10.68
CA GLY A 130 -7.10 -8.44 -9.74
C GLY A 130 -5.81 -7.99 -10.42
N THR A 131 -5.52 -8.50 -11.62
CA THR A 131 -4.42 -8.02 -12.46
C THR A 131 -4.60 -6.55 -12.78
N PHE A 132 -5.77 -6.16 -13.30
CA PHE A 132 -6.06 -4.76 -13.60
C PHE A 132 -6.07 -3.87 -12.36
N GLY A 133 -6.61 -4.35 -11.25
CA GLY A 133 -6.60 -3.65 -9.96
C GLY A 133 -5.17 -3.32 -9.53
N LEU A 134 -4.28 -4.31 -9.45
CA LEU A 134 -2.89 -4.08 -9.03
C LEU A 134 -2.09 -3.24 -10.04
N LEU A 135 -2.32 -3.40 -11.35
CA LEU A 135 -1.68 -2.56 -12.35
C LEU A 135 -2.14 -1.10 -12.24
N PHE A 136 -3.44 -0.87 -12.01
CA PHE A 136 -3.96 0.46 -11.75
C PHE A 136 -3.38 1.05 -10.47
N THR A 137 -3.28 0.26 -9.39
CA THR A 137 -2.60 0.66 -8.15
C THR A 137 -1.15 1.09 -8.42
N SER A 138 -0.41 0.25 -9.15
CA SER A 138 0.96 0.56 -9.57
C SER A 138 1.05 1.90 -10.30
N MET A 139 0.13 2.18 -11.22
CA MET A 139 0.14 3.41 -12.01
C MET A 139 -0.07 4.65 -11.15
N HIS A 140 -1.09 4.69 -10.30
CA HIS A 140 -1.33 5.91 -9.52
C HIS A 140 -0.33 6.09 -8.36
N MET A 141 0.20 5.00 -7.78
CA MET A 141 1.25 5.07 -6.76
C MET A 141 2.56 5.60 -7.33
N THR A 142 2.93 5.14 -8.53
CA THR A 142 4.12 5.64 -9.23
C THR A 142 3.95 7.07 -9.72
N LEU A 143 2.76 7.42 -10.23
CA LEU A 143 2.43 8.79 -10.62
C LEU A 143 2.55 9.74 -9.42
N LEU A 144 1.93 9.40 -8.29
CA LEU A 144 2.00 10.22 -7.09
C LEU A 144 3.45 10.33 -6.58
N GLY A 145 4.18 9.22 -6.49
CA GLY A 145 5.60 9.23 -6.13
C GLY A 145 6.45 10.10 -7.07
N ALA A 146 6.19 10.07 -8.39
CA ALA A 146 6.88 10.92 -9.36
C ALA A 146 6.56 12.41 -9.18
N LEU A 147 5.29 12.75 -8.93
CA LEU A 147 4.89 14.14 -8.67
C LEU A 147 5.59 14.70 -7.42
N LEU A 148 5.76 13.88 -6.39
CA LEU A 148 6.44 14.26 -5.16
C LEU A 148 7.96 14.35 -5.33
N ALA A 149 8.55 13.37 -6.02
CA ALA A 149 9.99 13.27 -6.29
C ALA A 149 10.51 14.34 -7.25
N LEU A 150 9.67 14.80 -8.17
CA LEU A 150 10.06 15.76 -9.22
C LEU A 150 9.50 17.16 -8.97
N SER A 151 8.87 17.40 -7.80
CA SER A 151 8.36 18.73 -7.47
C SER A 151 9.52 19.73 -7.32
N PRO A 152 9.46 20.90 -7.99
CA PRO A 152 10.51 21.92 -7.90
C PRO A 152 10.47 22.71 -6.59
N ARG A 153 9.40 22.56 -5.81
CA ARG A 153 9.22 23.20 -4.50
C ARG A 153 8.76 22.18 -3.46
N PRO A 154 9.14 22.34 -2.18
CA PRO A 154 8.57 21.52 -1.12
C PRO A 154 7.07 21.80 -1.00
N LEU A 155 6.29 20.73 -0.95
CA LEU A 155 4.85 20.71 -0.67
C LEU A 155 4.58 20.38 0.80
N TYR A 156 5.53 19.70 1.45
CA TYR A 156 5.48 19.32 2.86
C TYR A 156 6.73 19.83 3.58
N GLY A 157 6.56 20.19 4.86
CA GLY A 157 7.63 20.70 5.71
C GLY A 157 8.02 22.16 5.40
N GLU A 158 8.47 22.86 6.44
CA GLU A 158 8.96 24.25 6.34
C GLU A 158 10.45 24.40 6.72
N GLY A 159 11.12 23.32 7.15
CA GLY A 159 12.51 23.37 7.61
C GLY A 159 13.20 22.01 7.57
N ASP A 160 14.35 21.93 8.24
CA ASP A 160 15.17 20.72 8.29
C ASP A 160 14.52 19.65 9.18
N VAL A 161 14.61 18.40 8.73
CA VAL A 161 14.11 17.21 9.42
C VAL A 161 15.18 16.14 9.53
N THR A 162 15.02 15.19 10.45
CA THR A 162 15.97 14.08 10.62
C THR A 162 15.37 12.77 10.12
N CYS A 163 15.81 12.33 8.93
CA CYS A 163 15.46 11.01 8.41
C CYS A 163 16.54 9.99 8.76
N LEU A 164 16.25 9.07 9.70
CA LEU A 164 17.16 7.97 10.10
C LEU A 164 18.56 8.44 10.53
N GLY A 165 18.64 9.59 11.20
CA GLY A 165 19.90 10.19 11.66
C GLY A 165 20.61 11.07 10.63
N VAL A 166 20.04 11.25 9.45
CA VAL A 166 20.52 12.19 8.42
C VAL A 166 19.63 13.42 8.41
N THR A 167 20.24 14.61 8.53
CA THR A 167 19.53 15.88 8.40
C THR A 167 19.28 16.17 6.92
N LEU A 168 18.03 16.45 6.57
CA LEU A 168 17.58 16.77 5.22
C LEU A 168 16.76 18.05 5.25
N ASP A 169 16.91 18.89 4.23
CA ASP A 169 15.95 19.97 4.00
C ASP A 169 14.60 19.41 3.51
N ALA A 170 13.54 20.21 3.62
CA ALA A 170 12.18 19.81 3.28
C ALA A 170 12.04 19.32 1.82
N ALA A 171 12.77 19.93 0.88
CA ALA A 171 12.71 19.54 -0.53
C ALA A 171 13.33 18.15 -0.73
N THR A 172 14.52 17.92 -0.19
CA THR A 172 15.25 16.66 -0.31
C THR A 172 14.50 15.54 0.40
N ASP A 173 13.98 15.78 1.60
CA ASP A 173 13.19 14.80 2.34
C ASP A 173 11.91 14.40 1.60
N GLN A 174 11.20 15.35 1.00
CA GLN A 174 10.06 15.03 0.14
C GLN A 174 10.49 14.21 -1.08
N GLN A 175 11.59 14.59 -1.74
CA GLN A 175 12.02 13.93 -2.96
C GLN A 175 12.41 12.48 -2.72
N VAL A 176 13.15 12.23 -1.63
CA VAL A 176 13.51 10.87 -1.19
C VAL A 176 12.25 10.06 -0.87
N GLY A 177 11.28 10.63 -0.14
CA GLY A 177 10.01 9.97 0.13
C GLY A 177 9.23 9.63 -1.15
N GLY A 178 9.18 10.55 -2.11
CA GLY A 178 8.56 10.32 -3.42
C GLY A 178 9.22 9.19 -4.20
N VAL A 179 10.56 9.10 -4.16
CA VAL A 179 11.32 8.00 -4.77
C VAL A 179 10.99 6.66 -4.11
N VAL A 180 10.89 6.61 -2.77
CA VAL A 180 10.49 5.40 -2.04
C VAL A 180 9.10 4.93 -2.49
N MET A 181 8.12 5.84 -2.52
CA MET A 181 6.77 5.53 -2.97
C MET A 181 6.74 5.02 -4.40
N LEU A 182 7.45 5.70 -5.31
CA LEU A 182 7.54 5.33 -6.71
C LEU A 182 8.14 3.94 -6.88
N LEU A 183 9.32 3.67 -6.31
CA LEU A 183 10.03 2.41 -6.53
C LEU A 183 9.30 1.23 -5.90
N VAL A 184 8.84 1.37 -4.65
CA VAL A 184 8.16 0.28 -3.95
C VAL A 184 6.78 0.03 -4.59
N GLY A 185 6.05 1.09 -4.94
CA GLY A 185 4.76 1.00 -5.62
C GLY A 185 4.89 0.33 -6.98
N ALA A 186 5.87 0.73 -7.79
CA ALA A 186 6.18 0.08 -9.05
C ALA A 186 6.50 -1.41 -8.84
N ALA A 187 7.44 -1.73 -7.96
CA ALA A 187 7.94 -3.09 -7.83
C ALA A 187 6.87 -4.06 -7.32
N VAL A 188 6.20 -3.73 -6.22
CA VAL A 188 5.32 -4.68 -5.53
C VAL A 188 4.01 -4.88 -6.28
N TYR A 189 3.35 -3.80 -6.69
CA TYR A 189 2.05 -3.90 -7.35
C TYR A 189 2.18 -4.45 -8.78
N LEU A 190 3.22 -4.08 -9.53
CA LEU A 190 3.51 -4.71 -10.82
C LEU A 190 3.82 -6.19 -10.68
N ALA A 191 4.68 -6.59 -9.73
CA ALA A 191 5.00 -8.00 -9.49
C ALA A 191 3.74 -8.81 -9.12
N GLY A 192 2.86 -8.24 -8.29
CA GLY A 192 1.58 -8.84 -7.95
C GLY A 192 0.67 -9.00 -9.18
N GLY A 193 0.53 -7.95 -9.99
CA GLY A 193 -0.27 -7.98 -11.22
C GLY A 193 0.26 -9.00 -12.23
N VAL A 194 1.56 -9.02 -12.49
CA VAL A 194 2.20 -9.99 -13.41
C VAL A 194 2.06 -11.42 -12.88
N ALA A 195 2.18 -11.63 -11.57
CA ALA A 195 1.99 -12.95 -10.97
C ALA A 195 0.55 -13.45 -11.15
N LEU A 196 -0.46 -12.59 -10.99
CA LEU A 196 -1.86 -12.93 -11.25
C LEU A 196 -2.11 -13.20 -12.73
N LEU A 197 -1.60 -12.36 -13.62
CA LEU A 197 -1.71 -12.55 -15.08
C LEU A 197 -1.11 -13.87 -15.52
N THR A 198 0.10 -14.19 -15.03
CA THR A 198 0.79 -15.44 -15.33
C THR A 198 -0.02 -16.65 -14.89
N ARG A 199 -0.71 -16.58 -13.74
CA ARG A 199 -1.59 -17.64 -13.24
C ARG A 199 -2.84 -17.80 -14.09
N THR A 200 -3.37 -16.70 -14.64
CA THR A 200 -4.50 -16.74 -15.58
C THR A 200 -4.10 -17.39 -16.89
N LEU A 201 -2.99 -16.97 -17.50
CA LEU A 201 -2.50 -17.49 -18.78
C LEU A 201 -2.11 -18.98 -18.72
N LYS A 202 -1.73 -19.49 -17.54
CA LYS A 202 -1.41 -20.90 -17.31
C LYS A 202 -2.62 -21.76 -16.90
N ALA A 203 -3.79 -21.16 -16.72
CA ALA A 203 -4.98 -21.93 -16.38
C ALA A 203 -5.39 -22.82 -17.58
N PRO A 204 -5.74 -24.10 -17.36
CA PRO A 204 -6.27 -24.94 -18.42
C PRO A 204 -7.52 -24.30 -19.02
N VAL A 205 -7.62 -24.29 -20.35
CA VAL A 205 -8.84 -23.87 -21.04
C VAL A 205 -9.94 -24.86 -20.64
N PRO A 206 -11.10 -24.40 -20.12
CA PRO A 206 -12.21 -25.30 -19.82
C PRO A 206 -12.63 -26.03 -21.10
N ASP A 207 -12.70 -27.36 -21.07
CA ASP A 207 -13.29 -28.14 -22.16
C ASP A 207 -14.73 -27.61 -22.38
N ARG A 208 -14.99 -27.10 -23.59
CA ARG A 208 -16.29 -26.55 -24.00
C ARG A 208 -17.26 -27.65 -24.40
#